data_AF-A0A0D1ZFG8-F1
#
_entry.id   AF-A0A0D1ZFG8-F1
#
_cell.length_a   1.000
_cell.length_b   1.000
_cell.length_c   1.000
_cell.angle_alpha   90.00
_cell.angle_beta   90.00
_cell.angle_gamma   90.00
#
_symmetry.space_group_name_H-M   'P 1'
#
loop_
_entity.id
_entity.type
_entity.pdbx_description
1 polymer ?
#
loop_
_entity_poly.entity_id
_entity_poly.type
_entity_poly.pdbx_seq_one_letter_code
_entity_poly.pdbx_strand_id
1 'polypeptide(L)'
;MTEEVSFQDVEAGTGKSNVGWKKIQFCADKAAADGLRYFWIDTCCINQSNKIEVADFIKSMYLWYAQSKKCFVYLEDVDELDPQSSVEDQMRAARWFTRGWTLQGLIAPKEVEFYSSNHTLLGTKKTYSKLINETTKIPVDAFCNEEPLSAFSLAQRFHWRSRRSTKRDEDTAYSLLAILEVDIEIIYGGENQAFSRLLNEVARREGGMLKRNLIGNAAY
;
A
#
# COMPACT_ATOMS: atom_id res chain seq x y z
N MET A 1 22.48 -3.63 -8.52
CA MET A 1 22.53 -2.79 -7.30
C MET A 1 21.16 -2.88 -6.65
N THR A 2 21.09 -3.20 -5.36
CA THR A 2 19.83 -3.12 -4.60
C THR A 2 19.51 -1.64 -4.41
N GLU A 3 18.47 -1.14 -5.07
CA GLU A 3 18.08 0.28 -5.05
C GLU A 3 17.52 0.73 -3.70
N GLU A 4 17.10 -0.21 -2.85
CA GLU A 4 16.51 0.05 -1.53
C GLU A 4 17.47 -0.37 -0.40
N VAL A 5 17.43 0.36 0.72
CA VAL A 5 18.17 0.05 1.96
C VAL A 5 17.42 -1.05 2.71
N SER A 6 18.13 -2.11 3.11
CA SER A 6 17.59 -3.22 3.89
C SER A 6 17.68 -3.00 5.40
N PHE A 7 17.01 -3.86 6.18
CA PHE A 7 17.13 -3.89 7.64
C PHE A 7 18.58 -4.16 8.07
N GLN A 8 19.25 -5.12 7.41
CA GLN A 8 20.65 -5.45 7.68
C GLN A 8 21.60 -4.27 7.40
N ASP A 9 21.32 -3.48 6.36
CA ASP A 9 22.12 -2.29 6.05
C ASP A 9 22.01 -1.22 7.15
N VAL A 10 20.84 -1.10 7.77
CA VAL A 10 20.63 -0.18 8.90
C VAL A 10 21.35 -0.70 10.14
N GLU A 11 21.20 -1.99 10.48
CA GLU A 11 21.87 -2.60 11.63
C GLU A 11 23.40 -2.54 11.54
N ALA A 12 23.95 -2.78 10.34
CA ALA A 12 25.38 -2.72 10.09
C ALA A 12 25.93 -1.29 9.94
N GLY A 13 25.07 -0.27 9.90
CA GLY A 13 25.46 1.13 9.66
C GLY A 13 25.95 1.40 8.22
N THR A 14 25.71 0.48 7.28
CA THR A 14 26.15 0.57 5.86
C THR A 14 25.10 1.22 4.95
N GLY A 15 23.89 1.49 5.45
CA GLY A 15 22.79 2.05 4.65
C GLY A 15 23.11 3.40 3.99
N LYS A 16 23.97 4.24 4.59
CA LYS A 16 24.27 5.59 4.09
C LYS A 16 24.94 5.62 2.71
N SER A 17 25.65 4.55 2.33
CA SER A 17 26.27 4.44 1.01
C SER A 17 25.33 3.95 -0.08
N ASN A 18 24.12 3.51 0.28
CA ASN A 18 23.12 3.03 -0.68
C ASN A 18 22.33 4.22 -1.26
N VAL A 19 22.07 4.18 -2.57
CA VAL A 19 21.27 5.20 -3.28
C VAL A 19 19.87 5.40 -2.69
N GLY A 20 19.28 4.34 -2.14
CA GLY A 20 17.99 4.35 -1.45
C GLY A 20 17.99 5.10 -0.11
N TRP A 21 19.16 5.50 0.42
CA TRP A 21 19.25 6.27 1.65
C TRP A 21 18.51 7.60 1.57
N LYS A 22 18.41 8.19 0.37
CA LYS A 22 17.67 9.44 0.14
C LYS A 22 16.23 9.37 0.64
N LYS A 23 15.53 8.24 0.39
CA LYS A 23 14.16 8.01 0.86
C LYS A 23 14.08 7.96 2.40
N ILE A 24 15.06 7.33 3.06
CA ILE A 24 15.13 7.27 4.53
C ILE A 24 15.39 8.66 5.10
N GLN A 25 16.36 9.38 4.56
CA GLN A 25 16.69 10.74 5.01
C GLN A 25 15.49 11.67 4.84
N PHE A 26 14.84 11.64 3.68
CA PHE A 26 13.61 12.37 3.41
C PHE A 26 12.54 12.08 4.48
N CYS A 27 12.27 10.80 4.77
CA CYS A 27 11.26 10.42 5.75
C CYS A 27 11.63 10.88 7.17
N ALA A 28 12.91 10.77 7.55
CA ALA A 28 13.42 11.24 8.83
C ALA A 28 13.26 12.77 8.99
N ASP A 29 13.59 13.54 7.95
CA ASP A 29 13.48 14.99 7.95
C ASP A 29 12.01 15.43 8.07
N LYS A 30 11.09 14.76 7.35
CA LYS A 30 9.64 15.04 7.44
C LYS A 30 9.06 14.65 8.78
N ALA A 31 9.43 13.48 9.30
CA ALA A 31 9.00 13.04 10.63
C ALA A 31 9.45 14.04 11.70
N ALA A 32 10.71 14.50 11.65
CA ALA A 32 11.24 15.48 12.58
C ALA A 32 10.52 16.83 12.48
N ALA A 33 10.29 17.33 11.25
CA ALA A 33 9.57 18.59 11.01
C ALA A 33 8.13 18.55 11.55
N ASP A 34 7.47 17.39 11.47
CA ASP A 34 6.10 17.18 11.96
C ASP A 34 6.03 16.77 13.45
N GLY A 35 7.18 16.71 14.15
CA GLY A 35 7.24 16.29 15.56
C GLY A 35 6.92 14.82 15.80
N LEU A 36 7.06 13.97 14.77
CA LEU A 36 6.83 12.53 14.84
C LEU A 36 8.10 11.82 15.34
N ARG A 37 7.98 11.12 16.47
CA ARG A 37 9.10 10.42 17.11
C ARG A 37 9.62 9.23 16.30
N TYR A 38 8.75 8.60 15.52
CA TYR A 38 9.06 7.38 14.77
C TYR A 38 8.47 7.46 13.37
N PHE A 39 9.16 6.84 12.41
CA PHE A 39 8.64 6.55 11.08
C PHE A 39 8.95 5.09 10.75
N TRP A 40 8.24 4.56 9.75
CA TRP A 40 8.37 3.17 9.32
C TRP A 40 8.50 3.09 7.81
N ILE A 41 9.43 2.27 7.34
CA ILE A 41 9.65 1.95 5.92
C ILE A 41 9.87 0.43 5.84
N ASP A 42 9.02 -0.26 5.10
CA ASP A 42 9.00 -1.72 4.95
C ASP A 42 10.37 -2.33 4.64
N THR A 43 11.14 -1.71 3.74
CA THR A 43 12.42 -2.26 3.27
C THR A 43 13.49 -2.33 4.35
N CYS A 44 13.50 -1.37 5.28
CA CYS A 44 14.52 -1.25 6.31
C CYS A 44 14.03 -1.43 7.75
N CYS A 45 12.71 -1.52 7.96
CA CYS A 45 12.11 -1.78 9.27
C CYS A 45 11.62 -3.23 9.44
N ILE A 46 11.59 -4.02 8.38
CA ILE A 46 11.26 -5.45 8.42
C ILE A 46 12.52 -6.26 8.16
N ASN A 47 12.85 -7.19 9.05
CA ASN A 47 13.88 -8.17 8.76
C ASN A 47 13.37 -9.21 7.73
N GLN A 48 13.63 -8.96 6.46
CA GLN A 48 13.22 -9.81 5.33
C GLN A 48 13.79 -11.24 5.38
N SER A 49 14.82 -11.50 6.21
CA SER A 49 15.37 -12.85 6.42
C SER A 49 14.55 -13.68 7.43
N ASN A 50 13.76 -13.02 8.28
CA ASN A 50 12.90 -13.64 9.27
C ASN A 50 11.49 -13.84 8.67
N LYS A 51 11.22 -15.06 8.20
CA LYS A 51 9.95 -15.40 7.54
C LYS A 51 8.71 -15.25 8.44
N ILE A 52 8.86 -15.47 9.74
CA ILE A 52 7.77 -15.33 10.72
C ILE A 52 7.39 -13.86 10.81
N GLU A 53 8.39 -13.00 11.02
CA GLU A 53 8.21 -11.56 11.07
C GLU A 53 7.61 -10.99 9.78
N VAL A 54 8.11 -11.42 8.62
CA VAL A 54 7.54 -11.03 7.32
C VAL A 54 6.05 -11.40 7.22
N ALA A 55 5.66 -12.60 7.66
CA ALA A 55 4.26 -13.02 7.64
C ALA A 55 3.39 -12.14 8.56
N ASP A 56 3.86 -11.86 9.78
CA ASP A 56 3.14 -11.01 10.73
C ASP A 56 2.99 -9.57 10.22
N PHE A 57 4.03 -9.01 9.60
CA PHE A 57 3.96 -7.69 8.97
C PHE A 57 3.01 -7.66 7.79
N ILE A 58 3.03 -8.66 6.90
CA ILE A 58 2.11 -8.74 5.77
C ILE A 58 0.65 -8.73 6.24
N LYS A 59 0.34 -9.48 7.30
CA LYS A 59 -1.01 -9.52 7.88
C LYS A 59 -1.39 -8.21 8.56
N SER A 60 -0.42 -7.47 9.09
CA SER A 60 -0.66 -6.25 9.86
C SER A 60 -0.55 -4.97 9.03
N MET A 61 0.05 -4.98 7.84
CA MET A 61 0.53 -3.77 7.15
C MET A 61 -0.57 -2.73 6.90
N TYR A 62 -1.78 -3.17 6.53
CA TYR A 62 -2.92 -2.28 6.37
C TYR A 62 -3.23 -1.52 7.67
N LEU A 63 -3.18 -2.21 8.82
CA LEU A 63 -3.43 -1.61 10.12
C LEU A 63 -2.36 -0.57 10.48
N TRP A 64 -1.09 -0.84 10.16
CA TRP A 64 0.01 0.12 10.36
C TRP A 64 -0.24 1.40 9.56
N TYR A 65 -0.65 1.27 8.29
CA TYR A 65 -1.04 2.42 7.48
C TYR A 65 -2.27 3.14 8.05
N ALA A 66 -3.32 2.42 8.43
CA ALA A 66 -4.56 3.00 8.97
C ALA A 66 -4.35 3.74 10.31
N GLN A 67 -3.42 3.28 11.14
CA GLN A 67 -3.09 3.88 12.42
C GLN A 67 -1.96 4.93 12.34
N SER A 68 -1.32 5.08 11.18
CA SER A 68 -0.30 6.10 10.98
C SER A 68 -0.91 7.51 11.15
N LYS A 69 -0.13 8.42 11.75
CA LYS A 69 -0.53 9.83 11.86
C LYS A 69 -0.58 10.50 10.48
N LYS A 70 0.40 10.18 9.63
CA LYS A 70 0.56 10.62 8.25
C LYS A 70 1.32 9.55 7.46
N CYS A 71 1.03 9.45 6.17
CA CYS A 71 1.79 8.66 5.23
C CYS A 71 2.46 9.58 4.20
N PHE A 72 3.78 9.57 4.14
CA PHE A 72 4.55 10.32 3.15
C PHE A 72 4.82 9.46 1.92
N VAL A 73 4.40 9.92 0.75
CA VAL A 73 4.66 9.27 -0.54
C VAL A 73 5.72 10.07 -1.29
N TYR A 74 6.92 9.50 -1.38
CA TYR A 74 8.03 10.08 -2.14
C TYR A 74 8.02 9.54 -3.57
N LEU A 75 7.72 10.41 -4.54
CA LEU A 75 7.64 10.11 -5.96
C LEU A 75 8.97 10.50 -6.64
N GLU A 76 9.91 9.57 -6.65
CA GLU A 76 11.25 9.77 -7.21
C GLU A 76 11.27 10.03 -8.72
N ASP A 77 10.17 9.71 -9.41
CA ASP A 77 9.97 9.86 -10.85
C ASP A 77 9.03 11.02 -11.21
N VAL A 78 8.81 11.94 -10.27
CA VAL A 78 8.10 13.21 -10.49
C VAL A 78 9.05 14.36 -10.19
N ASP A 79 9.29 15.21 -11.17
CA ASP A 79 10.06 16.45 -11.09
C ASP A 79 9.15 17.63 -11.45
N GLU A 80 8.75 18.38 -10.43
CA GLU A 80 7.87 19.54 -10.58
C GLU A 80 8.54 20.72 -11.31
N LEU A 81 9.85 20.66 -11.51
CA LEU A 81 10.63 21.68 -12.20
C LEU A 81 10.78 21.38 -13.71
N ASP A 82 10.35 20.21 -14.19
CA ASP A 82 10.40 19.86 -15.61
C ASP A 82 9.41 20.73 -16.41
N PRO A 83 9.90 21.61 -17.32
CA PRO A 83 9.04 22.47 -18.12
C PRO A 83 8.27 21.71 -19.23
N GLN A 84 8.62 20.45 -19.51
CA GLN A 84 8.03 19.68 -20.60
C GLN A 84 6.79 18.87 -20.18
N SER A 85 6.57 18.66 -18.88
CA SER A 85 5.48 17.81 -18.40
C SER A 85 4.85 18.38 -17.13
N SER A 86 3.52 18.42 -17.08
CA SER A 86 2.82 18.84 -15.87
C SER A 86 3.03 17.84 -14.72
N VAL A 87 3.05 18.32 -13.48
CA VAL A 87 3.11 17.46 -12.28
C VAL A 87 2.02 16.38 -12.33
N GLU A 88 0.82 16.73 -12.78
CA GLU A 88 -0.28 15.77 -12.88
C GLU A 88 0.01 14.65 -13.87
N ASP A 89 0.58 14.95 -15.03
CA ASP A 89 0.90 13.94 -16.05
C ASP A 89 2.01 13.00 -15.57
N GLN A 90 3.03 13.57 -14.92
CA GLN A 90 4.08 12.78 -14.29
C GLN A 90 3.51 11.90 -13.17
N MET A 91 2.63 12.43 -12.31
CA MET A 91 1.95 11.63 -11.27
C MET A 91 1.10 10.50 -11.86
N ARG A 92 0.38 10.72 -12.97
CA ARG A 92 -0.39 9.65 -13.66
C ARG A 92 0.52 8.52 -14.14
N ALA A 93 1.76 8.84 -14.52
CA ALA A 93 2.77 7.89 -14.98
C ALA A 93 3.63 7.29 -13.85
N ALA A 94 3.57 7.86 -12.64
CA ALA A 94 4.47 7.51 -11.55
C ALA A 94 4.34 6.03 -11.15
N ARG A 95 5.49 5.37 -10.98
CA ARG A 95 5.61 3.95 -10.59
C ARG A 95 4.87 3.63 -9.30
N TRP A 96 4.71 4.60 -8.41
CA TRP A 96 3.97 4.38 -7.17
C TRP A 96 2.53 3.92 -7.41
N PHE A 97 1.85 4.39 -8.47
CA PHE A 97 0.49 3.96 -8.80
C PHE A 97 0.40 2.58 -9.45
N THR A 98 1.53 2.01 -9.89
CA THR A 98 1.59 0.68 -10.53
C THR A 98 2.14 -0.40 -9.60
N ARG A 99 2.66 -0.08 -8.42
CA ARG A 99 3.08 -1.08 -7.42
C ARG A 99 1.86 -1.67 -6.69
N GLY A 100 1.83 -2.99 -6.48
CA GLY A 100 0.73 -3.67 -5.78
C GLY A 100 0.57 -3.22 -4.33
N TRP A 101 1.67 -3.22 -3.56
CA TRP A 101 1.64 -2.91 -2.13
C TRP A 101 1.26 -1.45 -1.80
N THR A 102 1.43 -0.51 -2.73
CA THR A 102 1.03 0.89 -2.52
C THR A 102 -0.49 1.07 -2.53
N LEU A 103 -1.26 0.06 -2.96
CA LEU A 103 -2.71 0.07 -2.85
C LEU A 103 -3.17 0.26 -1.40
N GLN A 104 -2.56 -0.47 -0.47
CA GLN A 104 -2.87 -0.33 0.97
C GLN A 104 -2.40 1.03 1.49
N GLY A 105 -1.22 1.50 1.08
CA GLY A 105 -0.70 2.82 1.44
C GLY A 105 -1.54 4.00 0.92
N LEU A 106 -2.34 3.79 -0.13
CA LEU A 106 -3.29 4.79 -0.61
C LEU A 106 -4.60 4.79 0.20
N ILE A 107 -5.17 3.60 0.41
CA ILE A 107 -6.53 3.44 0.94
C ILE A 107 -6.56 3.52 2.46
N ALA A 108 -5.61 2.90 3.15
CA ALA A 108 -5.69 2.71 4.60
C ALA A 108 -5.43 4.00 5.41
N PRO A 109 -4.39 4.81 5.14
CA PRO A 109 -4.11 5.99 5.95
C PRO A 109 -5.13 7.10 5.75
N LYS A 110 -5.49 7.81 6.83
CA LYS A 110 -6.36 8.99 6.74
C LYS A 110 -5.70 10.16 6.01
N GLU A 111 -4.41 10.37 6.25
CA GLU A 111 -3.63 11.47 5.67
C GLU A 111 -2.48 10.91 4.83
N VAL A 112 -2.46 11.29 3.54
CA VAL A 112 -1.42 10.92 2.58
C VAL A 112 -0.95 12.18 1.88
N GLU A 113 0.34 12.46 1.97
CA GLU A 113 1.00 13.60 1.33
C GLU A 113 1.97 13.11 0.25
N PHE A 114 1.87 13.69 -0.95
CA PHE A 114 2.72 13.37 -2.09
C PHE A 114 3.85 14.37 -2.22
N TYR A 115 5.05 13.87 -2.39
CA TYR A 115 6.28 14.66 -2.52
C TYR A 115 7.00 14.29 -3.81
N SER A 116 7.57 15.30 -4.48
CA SER A 116 8.40 15.10 -5.67
C SER A 116 9.80 14.59 -5.33
N SER A 117 10.56 14.26 -6.37
CA SER A 117 12.00 13.95 -6.29
C SER A 117 12.84 15.07 -5.67
N ASN A 118 12.36 16.32 -5.71
CA ASN A 118 13.00 17.50 -5.09
C ASN A 118 12.56 17.75 -3.63
N HIS A 119 11.84 16.81 -3.01
CA HIS A 119 11.31 16.89 -1.64
C HIS A 119 10.21 17.96 -1.45
N THR A 120 9.65 18.47 -2.55
CA THR A 120 8.58 19.47 -2.58
C THR A 120 7.24 18.80 -2.33
N LEU A 121 6.41 19.38 -1.45
CA LEU A 121 5.02 18.93 -1.26
C LEU A 121 4.21 19.27 -2.51
N LEU A 122 3.71 18.24 -3.19
CA LEU A 122 2.86 18.38 -4.36
C LEU A 122 1.39 18.57 -3.95
N GLY A 123 0.96 17.83 -2.93
CA GLY A 123 -0.41 17.87 -2.43
C GLY A 123 -0.75 16.65 -1.59
N THR A 124 -2.05 16.45 -1.36
CA THR A 124 -2.58 15.34 -0.58
C THR A 124 -3.46 14.42 -1.43
N LYS A 125 -3.81 13.27 -0.89
CA LYS A 125 -4.83 12.39 -1.48
C LYS A 125 -6.18 13.08 -1.71
N LYS A 126 -6.54 14.08 -0.89
CA LYS A 126 -7.75 14.88 -1.09
C LYS A 126 -7.62 15.85 -2.25
N THR A 127 -6.51 16.60 -2.32
CA THR A 127 -6.27 17.57 -3.41
C THR A 127 -6.16 16.88 -4.77
N TYR A 128 -5.57 15.67 -4.80
CA TYR A 128 -5.44 14.86 -6.01
C TYR A 128 -6.54 13.81 -6.18
N SER A 129 -7.68 13.94 -5.48
CA SER A 129 -8.76 12.93 -5.51
C SER A 129 -9.23 12.60 -6.92
N LYS A 130 -9.48 13.62 -7.75
CA LYS A 130 -9.88 13.42 -9.16
C LYS A 130 -8.82 12.64 -9.95
N LEU A 131 -7.55 13.06 -9.87
CA LEU A 131 -6.43 12.40 -10.55
C LEU A 131 -6.28 10.94 -10.10
N ILE A 132 -6.32 10.69 -8.80
CA ILE A 132 -6.18 9.35 -8.22
C ILE A 132 -7.34 8.46 -8.68
N ASN A 133 -8.58 8.95 -8.66
CA ASN A 133 -9.73 8.22 -9.16
C ASN A 133 -9.60 7.89 -10.65
N GLU A 134 -9.21 8.86 -11.48
CA GLU A 134 -9.05 8.66 -12.92
C GLU A 134 -7.95 7.64 -13.25
N THR A 135 -6.83 7.68 -12.53
CA THR A 135 -5.66 6.81 -12.73
C THR A 135 -5.93 5.38 -12.23
N THR A 136 -6.51 5.24 -11.04
CA THR A 136 -6.63 3.95 -10.33
C THR A 136 -8.00 3.28 -10.46
N LYS A 137 -9.03 4.05 -10.84
CA LYS A 137 -10.45 3.65 -10.83
C LYS A 137 -10.99 3.28 -9.43
N ILE A 138 -10.29 3.68 -8.38
CA ILE A 138 -10.74 3.53 -6.99
C ILE A 138 -11.68 4.71 -6.68
N PRO A 139 -12.90 4.49 -6.16
CA PRO A 139 -13.80 5.57 -5.75
C PRO A 139 -13.15 6.53 -4.75
N VAL A 140 -13.46 7.83 -4.86
CA VAL A 140 -12.93 8.86 -3.95
C VAL A 140 -13.28 8.50 -2.51
N ASP A 141 -14.52 8.12 -2.26
CA ASP A 141 -15.06 7.82 -0.93
C ASP A 141 -14.32 6.63 -0.28
N ALA A 142 -13.81 5.68 -1.10
CA ALA A 142 -13.03 4.54 -0.63
C ALA A 142 -11.64 4.96 -0.15
N PHE A 143 -10.89 5.68 -0.99
CA PHE A 143 -9.54 6.05 -0.62
C PHE A 143 -9.51 7.25 0.31
N CYS A 144 -10.49 8.17 0.32
CA CYS A 144 -10.57 9.28 1.27
C CYS A 144 -11.10 8.88 2.66
N ASN A 145 -11.40 7.58 2.86
CA ASN A 145 -11.93 7.03 4.11
C ASN A 145 -13.28 7.62 4.51
N GLU A 146 -14.11 7.98 3.52
CA GLU A 146 -15.47 8.49 3.72
C GLU A 146 -16.45 7.34 3.91
N GLU A 147 -16.23 6.22 3.22
CA GLU A 147 -17.00 4.97 3.35
C GLU A 147 -16.09 3.81 3.77
N PRO A 148 -16.57 2.86 4.59
CA PRO A 148 -15.82 1.65 4.93
C PRO A 148 -15.67 0.74 3.71
N LEU A 149 -14.66 -0.15 3.71
CA LEU A 149 -14.43 -1.12 2.63
C LEU A 149 -15.67 -1.98 2.32
N SER A 150 -16.45 -2.31 3.34
CA SER A 150 -17.69 -3.10 3.21
C SER A 150 -18.79 -2.43 2.41
N ALA A 151 -18.73 -1.10 2.18
CA ALA A 151 -19.66 -0.38 1.31
C ALA A 151 -19.43 -0.71 -0.18
N PHE A 152 -18.26 -1.26 -0.52
CA PHE A 152 -17.89 -1.62 -1.88
C PHE A 152 -17.96 -3.15 -2.07
N SER A 153 -18.54 -3.56 -3.19
CA SER A 153 -18.61 -4.98 -3.56
C SER A 153 -17.21 -5.60 -3.64
N LEU A 154 -17.11 -6.90 -3.37
CA LEU A 154 -15.84 -7.61 -3.53
C LEU A 154 -15.29 -7.49 -4.95
N ALA A 155 -16.15 -7.45 -5.97
CA ALA A 155 -15.74 -7.25 -7.35
C ALA A 155 -15.07 -5.89 -7.56
N GLN A 156 -15.63 -4.80 -7.00
CA GLN A 156 -14.99 -3.47 -7.04
C GLN A 156 -13.65 -3.49 -6.30
N ARG A 157 -13.63 -4.00 -5.07
CA ARG A 157 -12.41 -4.07 -4.25
C ARG A 157 -11.31 -4.89 -4.89
N PHE A 158 -11.66 -6.01 -5.51
CA PHE A 158 -10.73 -6.83 -6.28
C PHE A 158 -10.23 -6.10 -7.52
N HIS A 159 -11.08 -5.31 -8.18
CA HIS A 159 -10.69 -4.52 -9.35
C HIS A 159 -9.71 -3.40 -9.02
N TRP A 160 -9.62 -2.91 -7.77
CA TRP A 160 -8.67 -1.86 -7.39
C TRP A 160 -7.19 -2.22 -7.57
N ARG A 161 -6.88 -3.51 -7.75
CA ARG A 161 -5.54 -3.97 -8.15
C ARG A 161 -5.23 -3.74 -9.63
N SER A 162 -6.21 -3.32 -10.44
CA SER A 162 -6.07 -3.04 -11.86
C SER A 162 -4.85 -2.14 -12.11
N ARG A 163 -4.03 -2.49 -13.11
CA ARG A 163 -2.77 -1.81 -13.48
C ARG A 163 -1.65 -1.88 -12.45
N ARG A 164 -1.83 -2.64 -11.36
CA ARG A 164 -0.79 -2.87 -10.37
C ARG A 164 -0.09 -4.21 -10.57
N SER A 165 1.22 -4.23 -10.33
CA SER A 165 2.06 -5.42 -10.38
C SER A 165 2.91 -5.55 -9.12
N THR A 166 3.35 -6.77 -8.84
CA THR A 166 4.23 -7.10 -7.72
C THR A 166 5.47 -7.80 -8.23
N LYS A 167 6.57 -7.69 -7.48
CA LYS A 167 7.84 -8.34 -7.83
C LYS A 167 7.80 -9.85 -7.61
N ARG A 168 7.13 -10.28 -6.54
CA ARG A 168 6.82 -11.69 -6.26
C ARG A 168 5.38 -11.96 -6.65
N ASP A 169 5.12 -13.11 -7.25
CA ASP A 169 3.77 -13.46 -7.72
C ASP A 169 2.80 -13.58 -6.53
N GLU A 170 3.25 -14.10 -5.39
CA GLU A 170 2.42 -14.27 -4.20
C GLU A 170 1.94 -12.95 -3.61
N ASP A 171 2.72 -11.87 -3.78
CA ASP A 171 2.36 -10.53 -3.30
C ASP A 171 1.14 -9.95 -4.04
N THR A 172 0.83 -10.44 -5.24
CA THR A 172 -0.43 -10.09 -5.92
C THR A 172 -1.64 -10.55 -5.10
N ALA A 173 -1.52 -11.65 -4.37
CA ALA A 173 -2.54 -12.10 -3.42
C ALA A 173 -2.43 -11.35 -2.09
N TYR A 174 -1.21 -11.27 -1.52
CA TYR A 174 -1.02 -10.75 -0.17
C TYR A 174 -1.32 -9.25 -0.04
N SER A 175 -1.09 -8.46 -1.10
CA SER A 175 -1.46 -7.05 -1.12
C SER A 175 -2.98 -6.79 -1.06
N LEU A 176 -3.82 -7.82 -1.27
CA LEU A 176 -5.28 -7.70 -1.27
C LEU A 176 -5.95 -8.19 0.01
N LEU A 177 -5.23 -8.81 0.95
CA LEU A 177 -5.83 -9.47 2.11
C LEU A 177 -6.74 -8.54 2.91
N ALA A 178 -6.21 -7.39 3.32
CA ALA A 178 -6.98 -6.41 4.07
C ALA A 178 -8.06 -5.72 3.22
N ILE A 179 -7.79 -5.51 1.92
CA ILE A 179 -8.75 -4.90 0.99
C ILE A 179 -9.99 -5.79 0.83
N LEU A 180 -9.80 -7.10 0.75
CA LEU A 180 -10.87 -8.10 0.66
C LEU A 180 -11.32 -8.61 2.03
N GLU A 181 -10.70 -8.11 3.11
CA GLU A 181 -10.94 -8.47 4.50
C GLU A 181 -10.91 -10.00 4.75
N VAL A 182 -9.89 -10.66 4.21
CA VAL A 182 -9.64 -12.10 4.35
C VAL A 182 -8.29 -12.36 5.00
N ASP A 183 -8.16 -13.52 5.65
CA ASP A 183 -6.91 -13.98 6.23
C ASP A 183 -6.53 -15.34 5.62
N ILE A 184 -5.31 -15.43 5.11
CA ILE A 184 -4.72 -16.66 4.58
C ILE A 184 -3.29 -16.82 5.11
N GLU A 185 -2.78 -18.04 5.03
CA GLU A 185 -1.39 -18.32 5.36
C GLU A 185 -0.41 -17.69 4.34
N ILE A 186 0.65 -17.07 4.87
CA ILE A 186 1.70 -16.42 4.08
C ILE A 186 2.81 -17.42 3.80
N ILE A 187 2.90 -17.85 2.54
CA ILE A 187 3.85 -18.85 2.07
C ILE A 187 4.50 -18.32 0.78
N TYR A 188 5.82 -18.13 0.80
CA TYR A 188 6.61 -17.80 -0.39
C TYR A 188 7.30 -19.05 -0.95
N GLY A 189 7.41 -19.13 -2.28
CA GLY A 189 8.07 -20.22 -3.00
C GLY A 189 7.13 -21.35 -3.44
N GLY A 190 5.82 -21.12 -3.45
CA GLY A 190 4.82 -22.09 -3.91
C GLY A 190 4.15 -21.63 -5.21
N GLU A 191 4.41 -22.33 -6.32
CA GLU A 191 3.95 -22.05 -7.70
C GLU A 191 2.51 -21.49 -7.80
N ASN A 192 2.36 -20.15 -7.79
CA ASN A 192 1.08 -19.43 -7.93
C ASN A 192 -0.07 -19.82 -6.99
N GLN A 193 0.21 -20.56 -5.92
CA GLN A 193 -0.84 -21.08 -5.02
C GLN A 193 -1.46 -19.99 -4.15
N ALA A 194 -0.73 -18.91 -3.86
CA ALA A 194 -1.21 -17.84 -3.00
C ALA A 194 -2.50 -17.19 -3.51
N PHE A 195 -2.60 -16.96 -4.82
CA PHE A 195 -3.78 -16.37 -5.43
C PHE A 195 -4.97 -17.34 -5.41
N SER A 196 -4.74 -18.65 -5.60
CA SER A 196 -5.78 -19.66 -5.45
C SER A 196 -6.32 -19.71 -4.01
N ARG A 197 -5.44 -19.67 -3.00
CA ARG A 197 -5.84 -19.60 -1.60
C ARG A 197 -6.68 -18.35 -1.32
N LEU A 198 -6.28 -17.20 -1.86
CA LEU A 198 -7.05 -15.96 -1.76
C LEU A 198 -8.47 -16.12 -2.31
N LEU A 199 -8.60 -16.62 -3.54
CA LEU A 199 -9.92 -16.78 -4.18
C LEU A 199 -10.81 -17.78 -3.43
N ASN A 200 -10.23 -18.89 -2.95
CA ASN A 200 -10.95 -19.88 -2.15
C ASN A 200 -11.46 -19.27 -0.84
N GLU A 201 -10.65 -18.47 -0.15
CA GLU A 201 -11.02 -17.84 1.10
C GLU A 201 -12.11 -16.76 0.91
N VAL A 202 -12.01 -15.97 -0.16
CA VAL A 202 -13.06 -15.01 -0.55
C VAL A 202 -14.39 -15.73 -0.81
N ALA A 203 -14.38 -16.82 -1.59
CA ALA A 203 -15.58 -17.60 -1.88
C ALA A 203 -16.18 -18.23 -0.63
N ARG A 204 -15.34 -18.75 0.27
CA ARG A 204 -15.76 -19.31 1.57
C ARG A 204 -16.46 -18.27 2.43
N ARG A 205 -15.92 -17.05 2.51
CA ARG A 205 -16.46 -15.95 3.30
C ARG A 205 -17.81 -15.47 2.77
N GLU A 206 -17.94 -15.31 1.45
CA GLU A 206 -19.19 -14.96 0.78
C GLU A 206 -20.29 -16.00 1.03
N GLY A 207 -19.98 -17.29 0.84
CA GLY A 207 -20.91 -18.38 1.13
C GLY A 207 -21.38 -18.39 2.60
N GLY A 208 -20.48 -18.06 3.53
CA GLY A 208 -20.81 -17.91 4.95
C GLY A 208 -21.67 -16.68 5.27
N MET A 209 -21.55 -15.59 4.51
CA MET A 209 -22.41 -14.41 4.64
C MET A 209 -23.82 -14.68 4.13
N LEU A 210 -23.93 -15.30 2.94
CA LEU A 210 -25.23 -15.68 2.37
C LEU A 210 -26.01 -16.62 3.29
N LYS A 211 -25.34 -17.63 3.87
CA LYS A 211 -25.98 -18.53 4.84
C LYS A 211 -26.49 -17.80 6.09
N ARG A 212 -25.72 -16.85 6.63
CA ARG A 212 -26.14 -16.05 7.80
C ARG A 212 -27.34 -15.16 7.49
N ASN A 213 -27.37 -14.53 6.33
CA ASN A 213 -28.49 -13.69 5.91
C ASN A 213 -29.78 -14.51 5.71
N LEU A 214 -29.67 -15.72 5.14
CA LEU A 214 -30.81 -16.63 5.00
C LEU A 214 -31.36 -17.10 6.35
N ILE A 215 -30.49 -17.45 7.30
CA ILE A 215 -30.91 -17.89 8.65
C ILE A 215 -31.49 -16.71 9.45
N GLY A 216 -30.92 -15.51 9.33
CA GLY A 216 -31.41 -14.30 9.99
C GLY A 216 -32.78 -13.83 9.48
N ASN A 217 -33.06 -14.04 8.19
CA ASN A 217 -34.37 -13.72 7.58
C ASN A 217 -35.43 -14.80 7.81
N ALA A 218 -35.05 -16.00 8.26
CA ALA A 218 -35.97 -17.08 8.61
C ALA A 218 -36.41 -17.06 10.09
N ALA A 219 -35.93 -16.09 10.87
CA ALA A 219 -36.20 -15.94 12.30
C ALA A 219 -37.30 -14.91 12.65
N TYR A 220 -38.11 -14.49 11.67
CA TYR A 220 -39.28 -13.61 11.84
C TYR A 220 -40.51 -14.21 11.17
#